data_AF-A0A2D6X7M5-F1
#
_entry.id   AF-A0A2D6X7M5-F1
#
_cell.length_a   1.000
_cell.length_b   1.000
_cell.length_c   1.000
_cell.angle_alpha   90.00
_cell.angle_beta   90.00
_cell.angle_gamma   90.00
#
_symmetry.space_group_name_H-M   'P 1'
#
loop_
_entity.id
_entity.type
_entity.pdbx_description
1 polymer ?
#
loop_
_entity_poly.entity_id
_entity_poly.type
_entity_poly.pdbx_seq_one_letter_code
_entity_poly.pdbx_strand_id
1 'polypeptide(L)'
;MKRLFFVHDSLIYSMAYYTTVQKVYSLYPRVGSLSSVNSSAVSFYIDQAENEINGYLINNYTLPFSSTPPIIESLSTEYALVKILERFFTQEIGSDNRWVENRHKYVKEYLSQINSGDVGLYNSSLEIIAYKDGDAIFSNTMNYNPTFTVLNPTLQQIDGDRLTDEWDDVKSESYKPNLT
;
A
#
# COMPACT_ATOMS: atom_id res chain seq x y z
N MET A 1 -10.06 -56.33 1.05
CA MET A 1 -9.31 -55.22 0.43
C MET A 1 -9.88 -53.90 0.91
N LYS A 2 -9.22 -53.23 1.86
CA LYS A 2 -9.63 -51.93 2.41
C LYS A 2 -8.99 -50.85 1.53
N ARG A 3 -9.76 -50.19 0.67
CA ARG A 3 -9.26 -49.05 -0.13
C ARG A 3 -9.05 -47.87 0.83
N LEU A 4 -7.78 -47.54 1.06
CA LEU A 4 -7.36 -46.28 1.67
C LEU A 4 -7.72 -45.17 0.68
N PHE A 5 -8.76 -44.40 0.97
CA PHE A 5 -9.01 -43.15 0.25
C PHE A 5 -8.08 -42.10 0.86
N PHE A 6 -7.01 -41.77 0.14
CA PHE A 6 -6.26 -40.54 0.39
C PHE A 6 -7.18 -39.37 0.02
N VAL A 7 -7.70 -38.68 1.04
CA VAL A 7 -8.30 -37.37 0.86
C VAL A 7 -7.14 -36.45 0.47
N HIS A 8 -7.15 -35.94 -0.76
CA HIS A 8 -6.31 -34.81 -1.12
C HIS A 8 -6.78 -33.63 -0.28
N ASP A 9 -6.02 -33.30 0.77
CA ASP A 9 -6.08 -31.99 1.42
C ASP A 9 -5.90 -30.95 0.32
N SER A 10 -7.03 -30.39 -0.09
CA SER A 10 -7.04 -29.21 -0.94
C SER A 10 -6.53 -28.12 -0.01
N LEU A 11 -5.35 -27.58 -0.29
CA LEU A 11 -4.90 -26.35 0.34
C LEU A 11 -5.91 -25.27 -0.07
N ILE A 12 -6.95 -25.09 0.73
CA ILE A 12 -7.87 -23.97 0.62
C ILE A 12 -6.98 -22.77 0.93
N TYR A 13 -6.54 -22.07 -0.11
CA TYR A 13 -5.99 -20.73 0.05
C TYR A 13 -7.12 -19.87 0.60
N SER A 14 -7.29 -19.86 1.93
CA SER A 14 -8.19 -18.90 2.54
C SER A 14 -7.54 -17.55 2.38
N MET A 15 -8.23 -16.63 1.73
CA MET A 15 -7.86 -15.22 1.75
C MET A 15 -7.63 -14.81 3.20
N ALA A 16 -6.49 -14.17 3.48
CA ALA A 16 -6.21 -13.65 4.80
C ALA A 16 -7.12 -12.43 5.01
N TYR A 17 -8.07 -12.56 5.95
CA TYR A 17 -8.98 -11.48 6.31
C TYR A 17 -8.35 -10.56 7.35
N TYR A 18 -8.40 -9.25 7.12
CA TYR A 18 -7.94 -8.23 8.06
C TYR A 18 -9.05 -7.82 9.03
N THR A 19 -10.31 -7.87 8.59
CA THR A 19 -11.48 -7.52 9.41
C THR A 19 -12.43 -8.71 9.57
N THR A 20 -13.39 -8.57 10.49
CA THR A 20 -14.46 -9.55 10.69
C THR A 20 -15.82 -8.86 10.76
N VAL A 21 -16.88 -9.63 10.50
CA VAL A 21 -18.27 -9.15 10.62
C VAL A 21 -18.53 -8.53 12.00
N GLN A 22 -17.97 -9.13 13.06
CA GLN A 22 -18.11 -8.63 14.42
C GLN A 22 -17.44 -7.26 14.61
N LYS A 23 -16.25 -7.03 14.05
CA LYS A 23 -15.57 -5.73 14.11
C LYS A 23 -16.37 -4.63 13.40
N VAL A 24 -16.98 -4.95 12.26
CA VAL A 24 -17.86 -4.01 11.53
C VAL A 24 -19.09 -3.65 12.36
N TYR A 25 -19.74 -4.63 13.02
CA TYR A 25 -20.86 -4.35 13.92
C TYR A 25 -20.47 -3.56 15.15
N SER A 26 -19.27 -3.78 15.71
CA SER A 26 -18.75 -2.99 16.81
C SER A 26 -18.50 -1.53 16.41
N LEU A 27 -18.00 -1.29 15.19
CA LEU A 27 -17.74 0.05 14.69
C LEU A 27 -19.04 0.82 14.43
N TYR A 28 -20.07 0.17 13.91
CA TYR A 28 -21.37 0.80 13.68
C TYR A 28 -22.52 -0.15 14.03
N PRO A 29 -22.97 -0.16 15.30
CA PRO A 29 -24.00 -1.09 15.79
C PRO A 29 -25.33 -1.02 15.06
N ARG A 30 -25.65 0.15 14.46
CA ARG A 30 -26.90 0.31 13.71
C ARG A 30 -26.95 -0.59 12.47
N VAL A 31 -25.81 -0.91 11.84
CA VAL A 31 -25.77 -1.87 10.71
C VAL A 31 -26.20 -3.28 11.16
N GLY A 32 -25.83 -3.70 12.37
CA GLY A 32 -26.27 -4.99 12.93
C GLY A 32 -27.74 -5.01 13.36
N SER A 33 -28.38 -3.85 13.48
CA SER A 33 -29.82 -3.73 13.82
C SER A 33 -30.74 -3.67 12.60
N LEU A 34 -30.18 -3.57 11.39
CA LEU A 34 -30.95 -3.56 10.15
C LEU A 34 -31.33 -5.00 9.78
N SER A 35 -32.62 -5.31 9.78
CA SER A 35 -33.15 -6.64 9.45
C SER A 35 -32.81 -7.12 8.04
N SER A 36 -32.44 -6.21 7.12
CA SER A 36 -31.99 -6.52 5.77
C SER A 36 -30.50 -6.83 5.65
N VAL A 37 -29.69 -6.57 6.69
CA VAL A 37 -28.25 -6.86 6.72
C VAL A 37 -28.01 -8.14 7.50
N ASN A 38 -27.84 -9.25 6.79
CA ASN A 38 -27.36 -10.48 7.41
C ASN A 38 -25.83 -10.54 7.38
N SER A 39 -25.24 -11.39 8.23
CA SER A 39 -23.78 -11.57 8.32
C SER A 39 -23.15 -12.01 7.00
N SER A 40 -23.89 -12.71 6.13
CA SER A 40 -23.41 -13.15 4.83
C SER A 40 -23.27 -11.98 3.84
N ALA A 41 -24.20 -11.02 3.85
CA ALA A 41 -24.11 -9.78 3.09
C ALA A 41 -22.94 -8.92 3.57
N VAL A 42 -22.72 -8.83 4.89
CA VAL A 42 -21.56 -8.11 5.45
C VAL A 42 -20.25 -8.76 5.03
N SER A 43 -20.16 -10.09 5.08
CA SER A 43 -18.98 -10.83 4.62
C SER A 43 -18.68 -10.52 3.16
N PHE A 44 -19.69 -10.49 2.28
CA PHE A 44 -19.49 -10.16 0.87
C PHE A 44 -18.89 -8.77 0.65
N TYR A 45 -19.28 -7.76 1.44
CA TYR A 45 -18.68 -6.42 1.35
C TYR A 45 -17.29 -6.34 1.98
N ILE A 46 -17.02 -7.15 3.01
CA ILE A 46 -15.67 -7.33 3.54
C ILE A 46 -14.77 -7.90 2.43
N ASP A 47 -15.21 -8.95 1.74
CA ASP A 47 -14.45 -9.58 0.66
C ASP A 47 -14.12 -8.55 -0.45
N GLN A 48 -15.07 -7.71 -0.84
CA GLN A 48 -14.82 -6.66 -1.83
C GLN A 48 -13.83 -5.62 -1.33
N ALA A 49 -14.03 -5.10 -0.11
CA ALA A 49 -13.17 -4.10 0.48
C ALA A 49 -11.73 -4.60 0.60
N GLU A 50 -11.54 -5.84 1.04
CA GLU A 50 -10.22 -6.42 1.20
C GLU A 50 -9.54 -6.77 -0.12
N ASN A 51 -10.28 -7.23 -1.13
CA ASN A 51 -9.71 -7.44 -2.45
C ASN A 51 -9.18 -6.13 -3.05
N GLU A 52 -9.90 -5.03 -2.86
CA GLU A 52 -9.44 -3.71 -3.30
C GLU A 52 -8.21 -3.25 -2.49
N ILE A 53 -8.23 -3.37 -1.16
CA ILE A 53 -7.07 -3.01 -0.30
C ILE A 53 -5.84 -3.85 -0.68
N ASN A 54 -6.01 -5.16 -0.87
CA ASN A 54 -4.94 -6.05 -1.32
C ASN A 54 -4.39 -5.62 -2.69
N GLY A 55 -5.25 -5.14 -3.59
CA GLY A 55 -4.82 -4.57 -4.87
C GLY A 55 -3.93 -3.33 -4.74
N TYR A 56 -4.14 -2.50 -3.71
CA TYR A 56 -3.23 -1.38 -3.42
C TYR A 56 -1.91 -1.87 -2.80
N LEU A 57 -1.99 -2.80 -1.85
CA LEU A 57 -0.82 -3.20 -1.06
C LEU A 57 0.12 -4.17 -1.78
N ILE A 58 -0.37 -4.93 -2.78
CA ILE A 58 0.42 -5.97 -3.46
C ILE A 58 1.67 -5.42 -4.16
N ASN A 59 1.64 -4.15 -4.60
CA ASN A 59 2.76 -3.50 -5.28
C ASN A 59 3.95 -3.31 -4.34
N ASN A 60 3.68 -2.99 -3.08
CA ASN A 60 4.68 -2.53 -2.13
C ASN A 60 4.92 -3.48 -0.97
N TYR A 61 4.05 -4.47 -0.76
CA TYR A 61 4.15 -5.39 0.37
C TYR A 61 4.04 -6.84 -0.09
N THR A 62 4.59 -7.75 0.71
CA THR A 62 4.39 -9.19 0.52
C THR A 62 3.10 -9.59 1.22
N LEU A 63 2.11 -10.02 0.44
CA LEU A 63 0.84 -10.55 0.92
C LEU A 63 0.85 -12.09 0.87
N PRO A 64 0.17 -12.78 1.80
CA PRO A 64 -0.51 -12.23 2.98
C PRO A 64 0.48 -11.76 4.05
N PHE A 65 0.09 -10.78 4.87
CA PHE A 65 0.90 -10.36 6.01
C PHE A 65 1.00 -11.49 7.05
N SER A 66 2.18 -11.67 7.65
CA SER A 66 2.38 -12.62 8.76
C SER A 66 1.66 -12.19 10.03
N SER A 67 1.57 -10.88 10.27
CA SER A 67 0.76 -10.24 11.31
C SER A 67 0.06 -9.03 10.70
N THR A 68 -1.26 -8.97 10.85
CA THR A 68 -2.08 -7.89 10.28
C THR A 68 -1.68 -6.55 10.92
N PRO A 69 -1.26 -5.56 10.13
CA PRO A 69 -0.96 -4.23 10.66
C PRO A 69 -2.25 -3.61 11.25
N PRO A 70 -2.22 -3.03 12.47
CA PRO A 70 -3.42 -2.47 13.10
C PRO A 70 -4.12 -1.39 12.25
N ILE A 71 -3.33 -0.63 11.48
CA ILE A 71 -3.86 0.39 10.58
C ILE A 71 -4.60 -0.22 9.38
N ILE A 72 -4.11 -1.32 8.83
CA ILE A 72 -4.76 -2.04 7.72
C ILE A 72 -6.04 -2.70 8.19
N GLU A 73 -6.05 -3.27 9.40
CA GLU A 73 -7.27 -3.76 10.03
C GLU A 73 -8.32 -2.64 10.14
N SER A 74 -7.94 -1.49 10.70
CA SER A 74 -8.86 -0.37 10.90
C SER A 74 -9.42 0.16 9.58
N LEU A 75 -8.56 0.33 8.57
CA LEU A 75 -8.97 0.73 7.22
C LEU A 75 -9.87 -0.30 6.55
N SER A 76 -9.59 -1.60 6.72
CA SER A 76 -10.44 -2.67 6.19
C SER A 76 -11.83 -2.64 6.81
N THR A 77 -11.93 -2.51 8.14
CA THR A 77 -13.21 -2.39 8.83
C THR A 77 -14.01 -1.17 8.37
N GLU A 78 -13.34 -0.02 8.24
CA GLU A 78 -13.97 1.21 7.77
C GLU A 78 -14.42 1.13 6.32
N TYR A 79 -13.60 0.55 5.45
CA TYR A 79 -13.92 0.48 4.03
C TYR A 79 -15.10 -0.45 3.77
N ALA A 80 -15.13 -1.61 4.46
CA ALA A 80 -16.27 -2.51 4.44
C ALA A 80 -17.55 -1.79 4.90
N LEU A 81 -17.49 -0.99 5.97
CA LEU A 81 -18.62 -0.20 6.45
C LEU A 81 -19.10 0.81 5.40
N VAL A 82 -18.18 1.55 4.78
CA VAL A 82 -18.51 2.52 3.73
C VAL A 82 -19.23 1.83 2.57
N LYS A 83 -18.73 0.70 2.07
CA LYS A 83 -19.35 -0.06 0.98
C LYS A 83 -20.77 -0.52 1.32
N ILE A 84 -20.99 -0.98 2.55
CA ILE A 84 -22.32 -1.34 3.04
C ILE A 84 -23.25 -0.12 3.01
N LEU A 85 -22.80 1.01 3.56
CA LEU A 85 -23.60 2.22 3.64
C LEU A 85 -23.89 2.85 2.27
N GLU A 86 -22.93 2.85 1.35
CA GLU A 86 -23.15 3.27 -0.04
C GLU A 86 -24.28 2.48 -0.68
N ARG A 87 -24.33 1.16 -0.46
CA ARG A 87 -25.42 0.33 -0.99
C ARG A 87 -26.78 0.68 -0.36
N PHE A 88 -26.81 1.08 0.90
CA PHE A 88 -28.05 1.48 1.57
C PHE A 88 -28.58 2.80 1.04
N PHE A 89 -27.72 3.81 0.98
CA PHE A 89 -28.13 5.14 0.57
C PHE A 89 -28.44 5.21 -0.94
N THR A 90 -27.73 4.48 -1.79
CA THR A 90 -28.03 4.42 -3.24
C THR A 90 -29.39 3.80 -3.60
N GLN A 91 -30.03 3.09 -2.68
CA GLN A 91 -31.38 2.53 -2.89
C GLN A 91 -32.50 3.58 -2.68
N GLU A 92 -32.19 4.70 -2.03
CA GLU A 92 -33.15 5.78 -1.78
C GLU A 92 -32.86 6.94 -2.74
N ILE A 93 -33.84 7.31 -3.57
CA ILE A 93 -33.72 8.44 -4.51
C ILE A 93 -33.45 9.73 -3.72
N GLY A 94 -32.29 10.36 -3.94
CA GLY A 94 -31.87 11.60 -3.30
C GLY A 94 -31.10 11.44 -1.98
N SER A 95 -30.67 10.22 -1.64
CA SER A 95 -29.92 9.95 -0.41
C SER A 95 -28.41 10.12 -0.63
N ASP A 96 -27.97 11.34 -0.93
CA ASP A 96 -26.55 11.66 -0.93
C ASP A 96 -26.08 11.90 0.50
N ASN A 97 -25.29 10.96 1.04
CA ASN A 97 -24.73 11.10 2.37
C ASN A 97 -23.28 11.59 2.31
N ARG A 98 -23.09 12.90 2.52
CA ARG A 98 -21.77 13.55 2.58
C ARG A 98 -20.80 12.88 3.56
N TRP A 99 -21.31 12.28 4.65
CA TRP A 99 -20.45 11.59 5.62
C TRP A 99 -19.83 10.32 5.03
N VAL A 100 -20.60 9.53 4.27
CA VAL A 100 -20.12 8.30 3.63
C VAL A 100 -19.10 8.63 2.54
N GLU A 101 -19.39 9.64 1.71
CA GLU A 101 -18.49 10.09 0.66
C GLU A 101 -17.15 10.59 1.23
N ASN A 102 -17.20 11.43 2.28
CA ASN A 102 -15.99 11.91 2.94
C ASN A 102 -15.18 10.75 3.54
N ARG A 103 -15.83 9.73 4.10
CA ARG A 103 -15.14 8.58 4.68
C ARG A 103 -14.52 7.67 3.60
N HIS A 104 -15.22 7.48 2.49
CA HIS A 104 -14.69 6.80 1.32
C HIS A 104 -13.42 7.49 0.80
N LYS A 105 -13.49 8.82 0.64
CA LYS A 105 -12.35 9.63 0.21
C LYS A 105 -11.17 9.51 1.17
N TYR A 106 -11.42 9.63 2.47
CA TYR A 106 -10.40 9.46 3.51
C TYR A 106 -9.68 8.10 3.41
N VAL A 107 -10.42 6.99 3.28
CA VAL A 107 -9.83 5.66 3.15
C VAL A 107 -8.94 5.57 1.90
N LYS A 108 -9.42 6.06 0.76
CA LYS A 108 -8.66 6.04 -0.50
C LYS A 108 -7.41 6.90 -0.45
N GLU A 109 -7.50 8.10 0.12
CA GLU A 109 -6.35 8.99 0.31
C GLU A 109 -5.30 8.34 1.22
N TYR A 110 -5.73 7.72 2.32
CA TYR A 110 -4.81 7.05 3.24
C TYR A 110 -4.17 5.81 2.60
N LEU A 111 -4.92 5.00 1.84
CA LEU A 111 -4.36 3.88 1.07
C LEU A 111 -3.36 4.37 0.01
N SER A 112 -3.61 5.53 -0.61
CA SER A 112 -2.66 6.16 -1.53
C SER A 112 -1.39 6.64 -0.84
N GLN A 113 -1.48 7.15 0.40
CA GLN A 113 -0.32 7.53 1.21
C GLN A 113 0.52 6.32 1.62
N ILE A 114 -0.13 5.20 1.96
CA ILE A 114 0.56 3.93 2.20
C ILE A 114 1.23 3.43 0.90
N ASN A 115 0.54 3.53 -0.23
CA ASN A 115 1.07 3.08 -1.52
C ASN A 115 2.20 3.98 -2.09
N SER A 116 2.29 5.24 -1.66
CA SER A 116 3.39 6.13 -2.03
C SER A 116 4.59 6.03 -1.08
N GLY A 117 4.43 5.33 0.06
CA GLY A 117 5.47 5.22 1.09
C GLY A 117 5.50 6.41 2.06
N ASP A 118 4.59 7.38 1.93
CA ASP A 118 4.46 8.52 2.87
C ASP A 118 4.11 8.04 4.28
N VAL A 119 3.39 6.91 4.39
CA VAL A 119 2.99 6.29 5.65
C VAL A 119 3.57 4.88 5.74
N GLY A 120 4.45 4.66 6.72
CA GLY A 120 5.00 3.34 7.03
C GLY A 120 3.99 2.44 7.76
N LEU A 121 4.03 1.14 7.45
CA LEU A 121 3.27 0.13 8.17
C LEU A 121 4.12 -0.50 9.28
N TYR A 122 3.49 -0.77 10.41
CA TYR A 122 4.11 -1.47 11.54
C TYR A 122 3.20 -2.62 12.01
N ASN A 123 3.81 -3.66 12.57
CA ASN A 123 3.07 -4.78 13.14
C ASN A 123 2.62 -4.49 14.58
N SER A 124 1.89 -5.41 15.21
CA SER A 124 1.45 -5.31 16.61
C SER A 124 2.59 -5.16 17.62
N SER A 125 3.83 -5.53 17.24
CA SER A 125 5.05 -5.41 18.04
C SER A 125 5.81 -4.11 17.78
N LEU A 126 5.23 -3.18 17.00
CA LEU A 126 5.84 -1.91 16.57
C LEU A 126 7.07 -2.08 15.67
N GLU A 127 7.23 -3.24 15.03
CA GLU A 127 8.28 -3.46 14.04
C GLU A 127 7.82 -2.95 12.68
N ILE A 128 8.70 -2.25 11.96
CA ILE A 128 8.43 -1.74 10.62
C ILE A 128 8.31 -2.91 9.65
N ILE A 129 7.23 -2.92 8.87
CA ILE A 129 7.05 -3.90 7.80
C ILE A 129 7.80 -3.40 6.58
N ALA A 130 8.77 -4.19 6.13
CA ALA A 130 9.62 -3.84 5.00
C ALA A 130 8.76 -3.56 3.76
N TYR A 131 8.91 -2.35 3.24
CA TYR A 131 8.43 -1.96 1.92
C TYR A 131 9.28 -2.71 0.89
N LYS A 132 8.62 -3.30 -0.12
CA LYS A 132 9.28 -3.86 -1.30
C LYS A 132 9.86 -2.68 -2.07
N ASP A 133 11.08 -2.31 -1.70
CA ASP A 133 11.85 -1.38 -2.52
C ASP A 133 12.18 -2.12 -3.82
N GLY A 134 11.64 -1.61 -4.93
CA GLY A 134 12.13 -2.00 -6.24
C GLY A 134 13.60 -1.62 -6.30
N ASP A 135 14.48 -2.62 -6.40
CA ASP A 135 15.94 -2.51 -6.35
C ASP A 135 16.59 -2.39 -4.96
N ALA A 136 16.49 -3.45 -4.16
CA ALA A 136 17.66 -3.85 -3.38
C ALA A 136 18.73 -4.41 -4.34
N ILE A 137 19.59 -3.53 -4.89
CA ILE A 137 20.89 -3.96 -5.41
C ILE A 137 21.70 -4.46 -4.21
N PHE A 138 21.64 -5.76 -3.96
CA PHE A 138 22.51 -6.41 -2.98
C PHE A 138 23.94 -6.37 -3.51
N SER A 139 24.67 -5.33 -3.13
CA SER A 139 26.11 -5.25 -3.34
C SER A 139 26.81 -6.16 -2.33
N ASN A 140 27.40 -7.25 -2.80
CA ASN A 140 28.14 -8.20 -1.98
C ASN A 140 29.51 -7.66 -1.50
N THR A 141 29.85 -6.39 -1.75
CA THR A 141 31.06 -5.76 -1.21
C THR A 141 30.75 -5.05 0.09
N MET A 142 31.11 -5.68 1.21
CA MET A 142 31.19 -5.03 2.52
C MET A 142 31.91 -3.67 2.42
N ASN A 143 31.33 -2.64 3.04
CA ASN A 143 31.90 -1.30 3.24
C ASN A 143 32.09 -0.41 2.00
N TYR A 144 31.07 -0.24 1.17
CA TYR A 144 30.99 0.97 0.36
C TYR A 144 29.74 1.76 0.75
N ASN A 145 29.92 2.89 1.44
CA ASN A 145 28.89 3.93 1.50
C ASN A 145 28.84 4.55 0.11
N PRO A 146 27.77 4.37 -0.68
CA PRO A 146 27.67 5.03 -1.97
C PRO A 146 27.65 6.54 -1.71
N THR A 147 28.69 7.24 -2.18
CA THR A 147 28.77 8.70 -2.15
C THR A 147 27.80 9.34 -3.14
N PHE A 148 27.14 8.51 -3.96
CA PHE A 148 26.13 8.90 -4.92
C PHE A 148 24.82 8.21 -4.57
N THR A 149 23.97 8.90 -3.83
CA THR A 149 22.53 8.65 -3.90
C THR A 149 22.08 9.10 -5.28
N VAL A 150 21.53 8.19 -6.09
CA VAL A 150 20.81 8.55 -7.32
C VAL A 150 19.56 9.31 -6.89
N LEU A 151 19.72 10.63 -6.71
CA LEU A 151 18.61 11.54 -6.57
C LEU A 151 17.90 11.55 -7.92
N ASN A 152 16.62 11.19 -7.90
CA ASN A 152 15.62 11.17 -8.97
C ASN A 152 16.19 11.31 -10.41
N PRO A 153 16.14 10.27 -11.26
CA PRO A 153 16.73 10.30 -12.60
C PRO A 153 16.15 11.41 -13.51
N THR A 154 14.98 11.98 -13.19
CA THR A 154 14.43 13.14 -13.92
C THR A 154 15.11 14.47 -13.58
N LEU A 155 15.83 14.57 -12.46
CA LEU A 155 16.62 15.73 -12.06
C LEU A 155 18.09 15.62 -12.51
N GLN A 156 18.49 14.49 -13.09
CA GLN A 156 19.80 14.32 -13.71
C GLN A 156 19.79 14.92 -15.11
N GLN A 157 19.72 16.25 -15.17
CA GLN A 157 19.85 16.96 -16.42
C GLN A 157 21.32 16.95 -16.85
N ILE A 158 21.55 16.54 -18.10
CA ILE A 158 22.84 16.69 -18.75
C ILE A 158 23.00 18.19 -18.99
N ASP A 159 23.98 18.77 -18.33
CA ASP A 159 24.30 20.18 -18.50
C ASP A 159 24.77 20.42 -19.95
N GLY A 160 23.98 21.20 -20.70
CA GLY A 160 24.10 21.31 -22.14
C GLY A 160 25.26 22.17 -22.60
N ASP A 161 25.73 23.08 -21.73
CA ASP A 161 26.83 24.00 -21.96
C ASP A 161 28.13 23.58 -21.26
N ARG A 162 28.17 22.42 -20.59
CA ARG A 162 29.38 21.87 -19.94
C ARG A 162 30.64 21.94 -20.80
N LEU A 163 30.51 21.61 -22.10
CA LEU A 163 31.65 21.66 -23.03
C LEU A 163 32.14 23.08 -23.31
N THR A 164 31.24 24.07 -23.25
CA THR A 164 31.56 25.48 -23.42
C THR A 164 32.21 26.03 -22.16
N ASP A 165 31.70 25.67 -20.99
CA ASP A 165 32.27 26.06 -19.69
C ASP A 165 33.69 25.52 -19.53
N GLU A 166 33.91 24.23 -19.79
CA GLU A 166 35.25 23.62 -19.74
C GLU A 166 36.19 24.26 -20.78
N TRP A 167 35.68 24.67 -21.95
CA TRP A 167 36.46 25.32 -23.00
C TRP A 167 36.88 26.75 -22.65
N ASP A 168 35.98 27.52 -22.03
CA ASP A 168 36.25 28.87 -21.57
C ASP A 168 37.24 28.86 -20.39
N ASP A 169 37.15 27.86 -19.50
CA ASP A 169 38.08 27.70 -18.38
C ASP A 169 39.51 27.44 -18.89
N VAL A 170 39.68 26.51 -19.84
CA VAL A 170 40.96 26.22 -20.51
C VAL A 170 41.51 27.44 -21.27
N LYS A 171 40.65 28.26 -21.88
CA LYS A 171 41.08 29.50 -22.53
C LYS A 171 41.47 30.60 -21.56
N SER A 172 40.84 30.65 -20.39
CA SER A 172 41.08 31.68 -19.38
C SER A 172 42.39 31.43 -18.61
N GLU A 173 42.82 30.18 -18.50
CA GLU A 173 44.13 29.83 -17.97
C GLU A 173 45.24 30.25 -18.95
N SER A 174 45.94 31.33 -18.63
CA SER A 174 47.16 31.69 -19.32
C SER A 174 48.16 30.54 -19.22
N TYR A 175 48.49 29.93 -20.36
CA TYR A 175 49.47 28.85 -20.48
C TYR A 175 50.75 29.18 -19.70
N LYS A 176 51.02 28.44 -18.62
CA LYS A 176 52.27 28.50 -17.85
C LYS A 176 53.11 27.27 -18.17
N PRO A 177 53.97 27.32 -19.21
CA PRO A 177 54.96 26.28 -19.38
C PRO A 177 55.97 26.43 -18.24
N ASN A 178 55.88 25.58 -17.23
CA ASN A 178 56.97 25.42 -16.27
C ASN A 178 58.16 24.81 -17.03
N LEU A 179 59.01 25.66 -17.59
CA LEU A 179 60.36 25.32 -18.04
C LEU A 179 61.37 25.83 -17.00
N THR A 180 61.60 25.01 -15.98
CA THR A 180 62.89 24.86 -15.28
C THR A 180 62.89 23.54 -14.52
#